data_AF-A0A815VKR3-F1
#
_entry.id   AF-A0A815VKR3-F1
#
_cell.length_a   1.000
_cell.length_b   1.000
_cell.length_c   1.000
_cell.angle_alpha   90.00
_cell.angle_beta   90.00
_cell.angle_gamma   90.00
#
_symmetry.space_group_name_H-M   'P 1'
#
loop_
_entity.id
_entity.type
_entity.pdbx_description
1 polymer ?
#
loop_
_entity_poly.entity_id
_entity_poly.type
_entity_poly.pdbx_seq_one_letter_code
_entity_poly.pdbx_strand_id
1 'polypeptide(L)'
;MFRIETLTTLDLQNNYIGDDRVQRLGDALRYNTTLTLLDLRYNQLGAVGAQYLGDVLQHNRTLTTLNLAVNRIGHVGTQYLADGLRYNNTLITLNLRYNQIRNVGAQHLNNALRCNRTLTTIHLQYNQLGNIGAQYLSNSLRDNTTLTTLHLEANQIGEVGAQHLANGLRHNTTLMTLNLRWNQIGDIGAHYLCDALQHNTTLTTLDLRHNDIGDIGAQHLGDVLQHNTIKIFFLDDGTEMTGELLPLSSPVDYINPSVLSTIQSYDFDRFEQLIGYRFHQRGDIFFDSNKSFNTVWKIYYPMFKPFIEKPKRLLDERIHVTVQMIDKGRFKGVDRNYRIAKTAAVKCALKNLGRLD
;
A
#
# COMPACT_ATOMS: atom_id res chain seq x y z
N MET A 1 -34.01 16.20 -29.51
CA MET A 1 -33.20 16.38 -28.30
C MET A 1 -33.69 15.37 -27.28
N PHE A 2 -33.06 14.19 -27.17
CA PHE A 2 -33.45 13.20 -26.16
C PHE A 2 -32.93 13.68 -24.80
N ARG A 3 -33.83 14.18 -23.94
CA ARG A 3 -33.52 14.39 -22.51
C ARG A 3 -33.55 13.03 -21.84
N ILE A 4 -32.40 12.50 -21.47
CA ILE A 4 -32.32 11.26 -20.70
C ILE A 4 -32.45 11.65 -19.23
N GLU A 5 -33.68 11.80 -18.75
CA GLU A 5 -33.99 12.24 -17.37
C GLU A 5 -33.72 11.16 -16.30
N THR A 6 -33.14 10.02 -16.69
CA THR A 6 -32.92 8.88 -15.80
C THR A 6 -31.48 8.33 -15.83
N LEU A 7 -30.60 8.86 -16.67
CA LEU A 7 -29.25 8.31 -16.79
C LEU A 7 -28.41 8.70 -15.57
N THR A 8 -28.08 7.72 -14.74
CA THR A 8 -27.25 7.89 -13.54
C THR A 8 -25.81 7.41 -13.74
N THR A 9 -25.60 6.49 -14.69
CA THR A 9 -24.30 5.88 -14.99
C THR A 9 -24.05 5.97 -16.49
N LEU A 10 -22.87 6.47 -16.86
CA LEU A 10 -22.42 6.56 -18.25
C LEU A 10 -21.02 5.96 -18.35
N ASP A 11 -20.93 4.80 -18.99
CA ASP A 11 -19.67 4.14 -19.32
C ASP A 11 -19.30 4.43 -20.78
N LEU A 12 -18.18 5.12 -20.94
CA LEU A 12 -17.58 5.50 -22.21
C LEU A 12 -16.11 5.05 -22.30
N GLN A 13 -15.74 4.01 -21.56
CA GLN A 13 -14.39 3.49 -21.58
C GLN A 13 -13.97 2.98 -22.97
N ASN A 14 -12.70 3.11 -23.34
CA ASN A 14 -12.15 2.53 -24.57
C ASN A 14 -12.91 2.92 -25.86
N ASN A 15 -13.31 4.19 -25.97
CA ASN A 15 -14.08 4.72 -27.11
C ASN A 15 -13.29 5.71 -27.98
N TYR A 16 -11.96 5.78 -27.80
CA TYR A 16 -11.07 6.72 -28.50
C TYR A 16 -11.59 8.17 -28.42
N ILE A 17 -12.15 8.55 -27.27
CA ILE A 17 -12.65 9.89 -27.02
C ILE A 17 -11.44 10.81 -26.84
N GLY A 18 -11.31 11.79 -27.74
CA GLY A 18 -10.35 12.88 -27.64
C GLY A 18 -11.00 14.18 -27.16
N ASP A 19 -10.19 15.23 -27.09
CA ASP A 19 -10.46 16.49 -26.40
C ASP A 19 -11.76 17.17 -26.89
N ASP A 20 -11.96 17.27 -28.21
CA ASP A 20 -13.16 17.88 -28.82
C ASP A 20 -14.47 17.18 -28.44
N ARG A 21 -14.41 15.86 -28.24
CA ARG A 21 -15.59 15.06 -27.86
C ARG A 21 -15.88 15.23 -26.38
N VAL A 22 -14.85 15.39 -25.55
CA VAL A 22 -15.00 15.69 -24.12
C VAL A 22 -15.55 17.09 -23.90
N GLN A 23 -15.21 18.06 -24.76
CA GLN A 23 -15.85 19.38 -24.71
C GLN A 23 -17.38 19.28 -24.81
N ARG A 24 -17.88 18.60 -25.85
CA ARG A 24 -19.33 18.43 -26.06
C ARG A 24 -19.99 17.65 -24.93
N LEU A 25 -19.30 16.64 -24.40
CA LEU A 25 -19.76 15.92 -23.22
C LEU A 25 -19.83 16.84 -22.01
N GLY A 26 -18.82 17.69 -21.81
CA GLY A 26 -18.77 18.66 -20.72
C GLY A 26 -19.91 19.68 -20.76
N ASP A 27 -20.22 20.19 -21.95
CA ASP A 27 -21.37 21.08 -22.16
C ASP A 27 -22.69 20.41 -21.74
N ALA A 28 -22.87 19.12 -22.07
CA ALA A 28 -24.04 18.36 -21.65
C ALA A 28 -24.05 18.10 -20.13
N LEU A 29 -22.89 17.79 -19.53
CA LEU A 29 -22.75 17.51 -18.09
C LEU A 29 -22.99 18.74 -17.21
N ARG A 30 -22.78 19.95 -17.74
CA ARG A 30 -23.04 21.20 -17.00
C ARG A 30 -24.50 21.38 -16.61
N TYR A 31 -25.41 20.89 -17.44
CA TYR A 31 -26.86 20.97 -17.21
C TYR A 31 -27.47 19.63 -16.79
N ASN A 32 -26.67 18.56 -16.79
CA ASN A 32 -27.15 17.25 -16.38
C ASN A 32 -27.38 17.22 -14.87
N THR A 33 -28.57 16.79 -14.47
CA THR A 33 -29.00 16.72 -13.06
C THR A 33 -29.18 15.29 -12.55
N THR A 34 -28.75 14.27 -13.29
CA THR A 34 -29.07 12.87 -13.00
C THR A 34 -27.84 11.97 -12.93
N LEU A 35 -26.79 12.29 -13.69
CA LEU A 35 -25.60 11.48 -13.84
C LEU A 35 -24.74 11.59 -12.59
N THR A 36 -24.54 10.46 -11.94
CA THR A 36 -23.74 10.33 -10.73
C THR A 36 -22.39 9.67 -11.00
N LEU A 37 -22.30 8.82 -12.03
CA LEU A 37 -21.08 8.10 -12.40
C LEU A 37 -20.74 8.32 -13.88
N LEU A 38 -19.53 8.81 -14.12
CA LEU A 38 -18.95 8.92 -15.45
C LEU A 38 -17.64 8.12 -15.54
N ASP A 39 -17.62 7.11 -16.40
CA ASP A 39 -16.42 6.32 -16.71
C ASP A 39 -15.87 6.68 -18.09
N LEU A 40 -14.68 7.28 -18.12
CA LEU A 40 -13.96 7.69 -19.32
C LEU A 40 -12.58 7.01 -19.40
N ARG A 41 -12.36 5.90 -18.70
CA ARG A 41 -11.04 5.24 -18.71
C ARG A 41 -10.62 4.75 -20.10
N TYR A 42 -9.32 4.59 -20.32
CA TYR A 42 -8.76 4.11 -21.60
C TYR A 42 -9.20 4.97 -22.81
N ASN A 43 -9.12 6.29 -22.68
CA ASN A 43 -9.35 7.23 -23.78
C ASN A 43 -8.10 8.10 -24.00
N GLN A 44 -8.23 9.21 -24.76
CA GLN A 44 -7.10 10.06 -25.16
C GLN A 44 -7.38 11.53 -24.85
N LEU A 45 -7.88 11.80 -23.63
CA LEU A 45 -8.33 13.13 -23.20
C LEU A 45 -7.22 14.19 -23.08
N GLY A 46 -5.98 13.79 -22.81
CA GLY A 46 -4.88 14.74 -22.64
C GLY A 46 -5.14 15.84 -21.60
N ALA A 47 -4.40 16.94 -21.72
CA ALA A 47 -4.56 18.08 -20.84
C ALA A 47 -5.79 18.95 -21.18
N VAL A 48 -6.15 19.07 -22.46
CA VAL A 48 -7.27 19.91 -22.92
C VAL A 48 -8.61 19.25 -22.59
N GLY A 49 -8.77 17.94 -22.79
CA GLY A 49 -9.95 17.23 -22.30
C GLY A 49 -10.11 17.33 -20.78
N ALA A 50 -9.01 17.27 -20.03
CA ALA A 50 -9.01 17.49 -18.59
C ALA A 50 -9.37 18.93 -18.19
N GLN A 51 -9.04 19.93 -19.02
CA GLN A 51 -9.48 21.31 -18.85
C GLN A 51 -11.00 21.41 -18.85
N TYR A 52 -11.65 20.85 -19.89
CA TYR A 52 -13.11 20.86 -19.98
C TYR A 52 -13.76 20.13 -18.80
N LEU A 53 -13.19 19.01 -18.36
CA LEU A 53 -13.68 18.31 -17.17
C LEU A 53 -13.46 19.10 -15.88
N GLY A 54 -12.36 19.84 -15.76
CA GLY A 54 -12.12 20.78 -14.66
C GLY A 54 -13.23 21.83 -14.58
N ASP A 55 -13.59 22.43 -15.73
CA ASP A 55 -14.69 23.40 -15.83
C ASP A 55 -16.05 22.77 -15.48
N VAL A 56 -16.29 21.52 -15.90
CA VAL A 56 -17.48 20.76 -15.50
C VAL A 56 -17.53 20.58 -13.98
N LEU A 57 -16.43 20.19 -13.34
CA LEU A 57 -16.38 19.97 -11.89
C LEU A 57 -16.71 21.24 -11.10
N GLN A 58 -16.38 22.43 -11.62
CA GLN A 58 -16.75 23.69 -10.98
C GLN A 58 -18.27 23.89 -10.88
N HIS A 59 -19.05 23.35 -11.82
CA HIS A 59 -20.47 23.65 -11.97
C HIS A 59 -21.40 22.46 -11.70
N ASN A 60 -20.98 21.25 -12.07
CA ASN A 60 -21.77 20.05 -11.88
C ASN A 60 -21.94 19.76 -10.38
N ARG A 61 -23.16 19.37 -10.01
CA ARG A 61 -23.59 19.12 -8.62
C ARG A 61 -24.23 17.74 -8.47
N THR A 62 -23.89 16.80 -9.34
CA THR A 62 -24.52 15.47 -9.38
C THR A 62 -23.52 14.33 -9.49
N LEU A 63 -22.41 14.54 -10.17
CA LEU A 63 -21.33 13.57 -10.29
C LEU A 63 -20.70 13.29 -8.93
N THR A 64 -20.85 12.06 -8.47
CA THR A 64 -20.21 11.54 -7.26
C THR A 64 -18.99 10.69 -7.59
N THR A 65 -18.92 10.12 -8.79
CA THR A 65 -17.81 9.28 -9.25
C THR A 65 -17.34 9.67 -10.64
N LEU A 66 -16.04 9.93 -10.76
CA LEU A 66 -15.39 10.26 -12.04
C LEU A 66 -14.16 9.37 -12.24
N ASN A 67 -14.20 8.55 -13.29
CA ASN A 67 -13.09 7.66 -13.65
C ASN A 67 -12.39 8.14 -14.92
N LEU A 68 -11.14 8.58 -14.75
CA LEU A 68 -10.28 9.12 -15.81
C LEU A 68 -8.99 8.30 -15.98
N ALA A 69 -8.95 7.05 -15.52
CA ALA A 69 -7.76 6.22 -15.62
C ALA A 69 -7.27 6.07 -17.07
N VAL A 70 -5.95 6.08 -17.30
CA VAL A 70 -5.34 5.82 -18.61
C VAL A 70 -5.82 6.81 -19.68
N ASN A 71 -5.57 8.11 -19.46
CA ASN A 71 -6.01 9.20 -20.36
C ASN A 71 -4.93 10.21 -20.75
N ARG A 72 -3.68 10.00 -20.33
CA ARG A 72 -2.53 10.89 -20.61
C ARG A 72 -2.76 12.35 -20.18
N ILE A 73 -3.48 12.53 -19.06
CA ILE A 73 -3.86 13.87 -18.55
C ILE A 73 -2.64 14.77 -18.26
N GLY A 74 -1.57 14.18 -17.73
CA GLY A 74 -0.35 14.90 -17.36
C GLY A 74 -0.55 15.86 -16.17
N HIS A 75 0.52 16.53 -15.78
CA HIS A 75 0.48 17.52 -14.69
C HIS A 75 -0.35 18.76 -15.04
N VAL A 76 -0.31 19.24 -16.29
CA VAL A 76 -1.12 20.38 -16.76
C VAL A 76 -2.62 20.07 -16.71
N GLY A 77 -3.03 18.91 -17.23
CA GLY A 77 -4.44 18.49 -17.10
C GLY A 77 -4.86 18.30 -15.64
N THR A 78 -3.95 17.82 -14.80
CA THR A 78 -4.20 17.68 -13.35
C THR A 78 -4.42 19.03 -12.68
N GLN A 79 -3.73 20.09 -13.11
CA GLN A 79 -3.98 21.45 -12.63
C GLN A 79 -5.44 21.85 -12.85
N TYR A 80 -5.97 21.68 -14.06
CA TYR A 80 -7.36 22.05 -14.35
C TYR A 80 -8.36 21.24 -13.54
N LEU A 81 -8.13 19.93 -13.39
CA LEU A 81 -8.97 19.09 -12.53
C LEU A 81 -8.90 19.55 -11.07
N ALA A 82 -7.71 19.88 -10.57
CA ALA A 82 -7.53 20.39 -9.21
C ALA A 82 -8.27 21.72 -9.00
N ASP A 83 -8.20 22.65 -9.95
CA ASP A 83 -8.93 23.91 -9.90
C ASP A 83 -10.45 23.68 -9.87
N GLY A 84 -10.95 22.70 -10.65
CA GLY A 84 -12.35 22.27 -10.57
C GLY A 84 -12.76 21.67 -9.23
N LEU A 85 -11.92 20.80 -8.67
CA LEU A 85 -12.15 20.13 -7.39
C LEU A 85 -12.24 21.09 -6.20
N ARG A 86 -11.60 22.27 -6.27
CA ARG A 86 -11.68 23.29 -5.20
C ARG A 86 -13.09 23.80 -4.97
N TYR A 87 -13.93 23.80 -6.01
CA TYR A 87 -15.31 24.29 -5.97
C TYR A 87 -16.34 23.16 -5.99
N ASN A 88 -15.92 21.96 -6.38
CA ASN A 88 -16.80 20.81 -6.41
C ASN A 88 -17.10 20.31 -4.98
N ASN A 89 -18.39 20.12 -4.68
CA ASN A 89 -18.88 19.66 -3.39
C ASN A 89 -19.80 18.44 -3.52
N THR A 90 -19.58 17.61 -4.56
CA THR A 90 -20.40 16.42 -4.81
C THR A 90 -19.58 15.19 -5.17
N LEU A 91 -18.38 15.38 -5.72
CA LEU A 91 -17.49 14.30 -6.09
C LEU A 91 -16.92 13.63 -4.84
N ILE A 92 -17.16 12.33 -4.74
CA ILE A 92 -16.76 11.44 -3.65
C ILE A 92 -15.55 10.61 -4.07
N THR A 93 -15.57 10.11 -5.31
CA THR A 93 -14.51 9.24 -5.85
C THR A 93 -13.92 9.79 -7.14
N LEU A 94 -12.60 9.93 -7.17
CA LEU A 94 -11.84 10.33 -8.36
C LEU A 94 -10.76 9.30 -8.68
N ASN A 95 -10.80 8.76 -9.91
CA ASN A 95 -9.78 7.84 -10.39
C ASN A 95 -8.90 8.45 -11.48
N LEU A 96 -7.61 8.62 -11.17
CA LEU A 96 -6.59 9.21 -12.03
C LEU A 96 -5.40 8.28 -12.29
N ARG A 97 -5.60 6.96 -12.18
CA ARG A 97 -4.53 5.97 -12.44
C ARG A 97 -3.90 6.14 -13.82
N TYR A 98 -2.59 5.90 -13.95
CA TYR A 98 -1.89 5.92 -15.25
C TYR A 98 -2.09 7.21 -16.07
N ASN A 99 -1.85 8.37 -15.46
CA ASN A 99 -2.04 9.67 -16.11
C ASN A 99 -0.80 10.56 -16.15
N GLN A 100 0.36 10.06 -15.73
CA GLN A 100 1.62 10.81 -15.74
C GLN A 100 1.50 12.15 -14.96
N ILE A 101 0.81 12.10 -13.81
CA ILE A 101 0.58 13.27 -12.95
C ILE A 101 1.91 13.87 -12.48
N ARG A 102 2.89 13.03 -12.12
CA ARG A 102 4.20 13.43 -11.59
C ARG A 102 4.10 14.29 -10.33
N ASN A 103 5.24 14.73 -9.81
CA ASN A 103 5.31 15.57 -8.61
C ASN A 103 4.57 16.92 -8.76
N VAL A 104 4.65 17.57 -9.93
CA VAL A 104 3.95 18.85 -10.19
C VAL A 104 2.43 18.66 -10.14
N GLY A 105 1.90 17.60 -10.74
CA GLY A 105 0.47 17.30 -10.63
C GLY A 105 0.03 17.00 -9.19
N ALA A 106 0.87 16.33 -8.39
CA ALA A 106 0.60 16.12 -6.96
C ALA A 106 0.56 17.44 -6.17
N GLN A 107 1.36 18.45 -6.54
CA GLN A 107 1.27 19.79 -5.95
C GLN A 107 -0.11 20.42 -6.19
N HIS A 108 -0.63 20.32 -7.40
CA HIS A 108 -1.98 20.83 -7.73
C HIS A 108 -3.06 20.09 -6.95
N LEU A 109 -2.98 18.75 -6.88
CA LEU A 109 -3.90 17.95 -6.08
C LEU A 109 -3.82 18.31 -4.59
N ASN A 110 -2.64 18.53 -4.03
CA ASN A 110 -2.48 19.00 -2.66
C ASN A 110 -3.28 20.29 -2.41
N ASN A 111 -3.14 21.29 -3.29
CA ASN A 111 -3.86 22.55 -3.15
C ASN A 111 -5.38 22.36 -3.18
N ALA A 112 -5.89 21.46 -4.02
CA ALA A 112 -7.31 21.14 -4.08
C ALA A 112 -7.79 20.39 -2.83
N LEU A 113 -7.07 19.35 -2.41
CA LEU A 113 -7.44 18.48 -1.30
C LEU A 113 -7.46 19.20 0.05
N ARG A 114 -6.65 20.25 0.24
CA ARG A 114 -6.69 21.07 1.47
C ARG A 114 -8.00 21.83 1.65
N CYS A 115 -8.70 22.12 0.56
CA CYS A 115 -9.96 22.88 0.58
C CYS A 115 -11.19 22.01 0.30
N ASN A 116 -11.05 20.94 -0.49
CA ASN A 116 -12.14 20.04 -0.81
C ASN A 116 -12.60 19.27 0.43
N ARG A 117 -13.92 19.26 0.68
CA ARG A 117 -14.55 18.64 1.86
C ARG A 117 -15.55 17.54 1.48
N THR A 118 -15.40 16.92 0.31
CA THR A 118 -16.35 15.90 -0.18
C THR A 118 -15.66 14.67 -0.74
N LEU A 119 -14.47 14.81 -1.28
CA LEU A 119 -13.72 13.69 -1.82
C LEU A 119 -13.27 12.78 -0.67
N THR A 120 -13.67 11.52 -0.75
CA THR A 120 -13.32 10.48 0.23
C THR A 120 -12.31 9.49 -0.34
N THR A 121 -12.31 9.30 -1.66
CA THR A 121 -11.50 8.29 -2.33
C THR A 121 -10.76 8.87 -3.52
N ILE A 122 -9.44 8.71 -3.54
CA ILE A 122 -8.61 9.08 -4.69
C ILE A 122 -7.68 7.94 -5.10
N HIS A 123 -7.70 7.63 -6.40
CA HIS A 123 -6.83 6.63 -7.02
C HIS A 123 -5.73 7.32 -7.84
N LEU A 124 -4.48 7.25 -7.37
CA LEU A 124 -3.31 7.87 -7.98
C LEU A 124 -2.26 6.85 -8.42
N GLN A 125 -2.60 5.57 -8.53
CA GLN A 125 -1.63 4.52 -8.87
C GLN A 125 -0.95 4.79 -10.24
N TYR A 126 0.32 4.40 -10.38
CA TYR A 126 1.08 4.47 -11.63
C TYR A 126 1.19 5.89 -12.23
N ASN A 127 1.61 6.86 -11.42
CA ASN A 127 1.69 8.28 -11.81
C ASN A 127 3.06 8.94 -11.61
N GLN A 128 4.08 8.19 -11.17
CA GLN A 128 5.46 8.67 -11.04
C GLN A 128 5.57 9.91 -10.13
N LEU A 129 4.85 9.91 -9.01
CA LEU A 129 4.79 11.08 -8.11
C LEU A 129 6.15 11.37 -7.46
N GLY A 130 6.93 10.33 -7.16
CA GLY A 130 8.19 10.46 -6.44
C GLY A 130 8.02 10.87 -4.98
N ASN A 131 9.14 11.00 -4.27
CA ASN A 131 9.19 11.50 -2.90
C ASN A 131 8.64 12.94 -2.77
N ILE A 132 8.91 13.82 -3.73
CA ILE A 132 8.38 15.20 -3.76
C ILE A 132 6.86 15.19 -3.88
N GLY A 133 6.28 14.33 -4.73
CA GLY A 133 4.83 14.20 -4.82
C GLY A 133 4.21 13.68 -3.51
N ALA A 134 4.86 12.72 -2.83
CA ALA A 134 4.46 12.28 -1.50
C ALA A 134 4.54 13.40 -0.45
N GLN A 135 5.52 14.30 -0.54
CA GLN A 135 5.61 15.47 0.33
C GLN A 135 4.38 16.37 0.18
N TYR A 136 3.96 16.65 -1.05
CA TYR A 136 2.74 17.43 -1.28
C TYR A 136 1.49 16.74 -0.75
N LEU A 137 1.33 15.44 -0.99
CA LEU A 137 0.18 14.69 -0.48
C LEU A 137 0.18 14.57 1.05
N SER A 138 1.35 14.50 1.69
CA SER A 138 1.45 14.55 3.14
C SER A 138 0.91 15.86 3.72
N ASN A 139 1.24 16.99 3.08
CA ASN A 139 0.73 18.29 3.50
C ASN A 139 -0.80 18.36 3.39
N SER A 140 -1.40 17.79 2.34
CA SER A 140 -2.86 17.75 2.23
C SER A 140 -3.50 16.79 3.24
N LEU A 141 -2.88 15.64 3.52
CA LEU A 141 -3.37 14.72 4.56
C LEU A 141 -3.45 15.37 5.94
N ARG A 142 -2.53 16.28 6.27
CA ARG A 142 -2.57 17.00 7.56
C ARG A 142 -3.82 17.87 7.73
N ASP A 143 -4.27 18.51 6.67
CA ASP A 143 -5.36 19.50 6.70
C ASP A 143 -6.71 18.95 6.19
N ASN A 144 -6.68 17.85 5.43
CA ASN A 144 -7.88 17.23 4.89
C ASN A 144 -8.55 16.33 5.94
N THR A 145 -9.87 16.48 6.04
CA THR A 145 -10.71 15.83 7.06
C THR A 145 -11.84 15.01 6.43
N THR A 146 -11.72 14.60 5.16
CA THR A 146 -12.76 13.84 4.46
C THR A 146 -12.21 12.66 3.68
N LEU A 147 -10.95 12.69 3.29
CA LEU A 147 -10.29 11.60 2.59
C LEU A 147 -10.14 10.41 3.54
N THR A 148 -10.76 9.30 3.16
CA THR A 148 -10.71 8.02 3.88
C THR A 148 -9.87 6.99 3.15
N THR A 149 -9.72 7.12 1.83
CA THR A 149 -9.02 6.15 0.98
C THR A 149 -8.06 6.81 0.01
N LEU A 150 -6.78 6.44 0.11
CA LEU A 150 -5.71 6.95 -0.75
C LEU A 150 -4.92 5.77 -1.35
N HIS A 151 -4.94 5.67 -2.69
CA HIS A 151 -4.15 4.66 -3.39
C HIS A 151 -2.96 5.27 -4.13
N LEU A 152 -1.75 4.85 -3.73
CA LEU A 152 -0.46 5.34 -4.23
C LEU A 152 0.40 4.23 -4.84
N GLU A 153 -0.16 3.06 -5.18
CA GLU A 153 0.62 1.97 -5.77
C GLU A 153 1.46 2.43 -6.99
N ALA A 154 2.71 1.95 -7.09
CA ALA A 154 3.59 2.19 -8.23
C ALA A 154 3.87 3.67 -8.54
N ASN A 155 4.28 4.44 -7.53
CA ASN A 155 4.58 5.86 -7.64
C ASN A 155 6.02 6.27 -7.31
N GLN A 156 6.91 5.31 -7.06
CA GLN A 156 8.34 5.56 -6.79
C GLN A 156 8.53 6.48 -5.57
N ILE A 157 7.71 6.29 -4.54
CA ILE A 157 7.70 7.17 -3.35
C ILE A 157 9.03 7.10 -2.59
N GLY A 158 9.64 5.90 -2.48
CA GLY A 158 10.89 5.67 -1.78
C GLY A 158 10.80 5.88 -0.27
N GLU A 159 11.92 5.71 0.42
CA GLU A 159 12.01 5.88 1.88
C GLU A 159 11.75 7.33 2.33
N VAL A 160 12.29 8.31 1.59
CA VAL A 160 12.07 9.75 1.87
C VAL A 160 10.60 10.13 1.68
N GLY A 161 9.94 9.60 0.64
CA GLY A 161 8.51 9.83 0.47
C GLY A 161 7.68 9.15 1.55
N ALA A 162 8.08 7.96 2.02
CA ALA A 162 7.43 7.29 3.14
C ALA A 162 7.56 8.10 4.44
N GLN A 163 8.71 8.74 4.70
CA GLN A 163 8.89 9.67 5.80
C GLN A 163 7.91 10.85 5.73
N HIS A 164 7.77 11.45 4.54
CA HIS A 164 6.80 12.52 4.37
C HIS A 164 5.38 12.04 4.64
N LEU A 165 4.95 10.93 4.05
CA LEU A 165 3.61 10.38 4.28
C LEU A 165 3.38 10.06 5.76
N ALA A 166 4.37 9.50 6.45
CA ALA A 166 4.32 9.26 7.89
C ALA A 166 4.03 10.55 8.69
N ASN A 167 4.71 11.66 8.38
CA ASN A 167 4.46 12.94 9.03
C ASN A 167 3.02 13.44 8.83
N GLY A 168 2.45 13.23 7.64
CA GLY A 168 1.05 13.59 7.36
C GLY A 168 0.08 12.68 8.11
N LEU A 169 0.32 11.38 8.09
CA LEU A 169 -0.49 10.35 8.77
C LEU A 169 -0.54 10.57 10.27
N ARG A 170 0.56 11.00 10.90
CA ARG A 170 0.61 11.25 12.35
C ARG A 170 -0.46 12.23 12.83
N HIS A 171 -0.87 13.17 11.97
CA HIS A 171 -1.84 14.21 12.28
C HIS A 171 -3.20 14.00 11.62
N ASN A 172 -3.27 13.16 10.59
CA ASN A 172 -4.52 12.89 9.91
C ASN A 172 -5.44 12.03 10.79
N THR A 173 -6.73 12.39 10.80
CA THR A 173 -7.76 11.75 11.65
C THR A 173 -8.89 11.12 10.85
N THR A 174 -8.72 10.91 9.54
CA THR A 174 -9.81 10.46 8.66
C THR A 174 -9.42 9.35 7.70
N LEU A 175 -8.14 9.24 7.34
CA LEU A 175 -7.66 8.23 6.43
C LEU A 175 -7.74 6.87 7.10
N MET A 176 -8.48 5.97 6.45
CA MET A 176 -8.71 4.61 6.90
C MET A 176 -7.94 3.59 6.06
N THR A 177 -7.77 3.87 4.76
CA THR A 177 -7.11 2.98 3.80
C THR A 177 -5.98 3.68 3.08
N LEU A 178 -4.78 3.11 3.17
CA LEU A 178 -3.60 3.55 2.45
C LEU A 178 -2.96 2.38 1.70
N ASN A 179 -2.91 2.48 0.37
CA ASN A 179 -2.19 1.52 -0.47
C ASN A 179 -0.88 2.13 -0.96
N LEU A 180 0.23 1.54 -0.55
CA LEU A 180 1.60 1.92 -0.88
C LEU A 180 2.35 0.82 -1.66
N ARG A 181 1.66 -0.06 -2.38
CA ARG A 181 2.33 -1.14 -3.12
C ARG A 181 3.33 -0.63 -4.15
N TRP A 182 4.38 -1.39 -4.48
CA TRP A 182 5.31 -1.04 -5.58
C TRP A 182 5.94 0.36 -5.45
N ASN A 183 6.38 0.75 -4.25
CA ASN A 183 6.87 2.11 -4.00
C ASN A 183 8.33 2.21 -3.55
N GLN A 184 9.09 1.12 -3.61
CA GLN A 184 10.52 1.09 -3.26
C GLN A 184 10.76 1.54 -1.81
N ILE A 185 9.85 1.17 -0.90
CA ILE A 185 9.95 1.50 0.53
C ILE A 185 10.80 0.43 1.22
N GLY A 186 11.96 0.80 1.74
CA GLY A 186 12.83 -0.07 2.53
C GLY A 186 12.55 -0.05 4.03
N ASP A 187 13.46 -0.61 4.81
CA ASP A 187 13.36 -0.69 6.27
C ASP A 187 13.26 0.68 6.94
N ILE A 188 13.98 1.68 6.43
CA ILE A 188 13.93 3.05 6.99
C ILE A 188 12.56 3.67 6.72
N GLY A 189 12.03 3.48 5.51
CA GLY A 189 10.69 3.94 5.16
C GLY A 189 9.61 3.25 5.99
N ALA A 190 9.73 1.94 6.23
CA ALA A 190 8.83 1.19 7.10
C ALA A 190 8.90 1.67 8.55
N HIS A 191 10.10 1.97 9.07
CA HIS A 191 10.29 2.53 10.40
C HIS A 191 9.53 3.87 10.57
N TYR A 192 9.67 4.81 9.64
CA TYR A 192 8.92 6.07 9.71
C TYR A 192 7.40 5.87 9.70
N LEU A 193 6.90 4.95 8.87
CA LEU A 193 5.48 4.61 8.87
C LEU A 193 5.05 4.05 10.23
N CYS A 194 5.85 3.19 10.85
CA CYS A 194 5.58 2.65 12.18
C CYS A 194 5.53 3.75 13.25
N ASP A 195 6.48 4.69 13.24
CA ASP A 195 6.48 5.83 14.18
C ASP A 195 5.20 6.67 14.06
N ALA A 196 4.70 6.90 12.86
CA ALA A 196 3.43 7.58 12.67
C ALA A 196 2.23 6.76 13.17
N LEU A 197 2.25 5.46 12.92
CA LEU A 197 1.19 4.52 13.32
C LEU A 197 1.09 4.30 14.84
N GLN A 198 2.13 4.63 15.62
CA GLN A 198 2.04 4.66 17.08
C GLN A 198 1.05 5.73 17.58
N HIS A 199 0.81 6.77 16.78
CA HIS A 199 -0.05 7.90 17.14
C HIS A 199 -1.33 7.97 16.30
N ASN A 200 -1.30 7.45 15.07
CA ASN A 200 -2.48 7.42 14.22
C ASN A 200 -3.47 6.34 14.70
N THR A 201 -4.72 6.75 14.91
CA THR A 201 -5.79 5.88 15.43
C THR A 201 -6.91 5.64 14.41
N THR A 202 -6.74 6.08 13.16
CA THR A 202 -7.81 6.02 12.15
C THR A 202 -7.50 5.09 11.00
N LEU A 203 -6.21 4.86 10.71
CA LEU A 203 -5.81 3.94 9.67
C LEU A 203 -6.12 2.51 10.12
N THR A 204 -6.93 1.83 9.30
CA THR A 204 -7.37 0.44 9.54
C THR A 204 -6.83 -0.51 8.48
N THR A 205 -6.51 0.00 7.29
CA THR A 205 -5.99 -0.79 6.17
C THR A 205 -4.70 -0.17 5.64
N LEU A 206 -3.61 -0.93 5.70
CA LEU A 206 -2.31 -0.55 5.13
C LEU A 206 -1.78 -1.66 4.23
N ASP A 207 -1.47 -1.30 2.99
CA ASP A 207 -0.90 -2.23 2.00
C ASP A 207 0.51 -1.81 1.61
N LEU A 208 1.49 -2.61 2.01
CA LEU A 208 2.92 -2.43 1.75
C LEU A 208 3.49 -3.53 0.85
N ARG A 209 2.65 -4.34 0.19
CA ARG A 209 3.11 -5.37 -0.74
C ARG A 209 4.00 -4.78 -1.84
N HIS A 210 4.96 -5.54 -2.30
CA HIS A 210 5.92 -5.17 -3.34
C HIS A 210 6.75 -3.93 -3.01
N ASN A 211 7.35 -3.92 -1.81
CA ASN A 211 8.30 -2.91 -1.37
C ASN A 211 9.54 -3.59 -0.78
N ASP A 212 10.65 -2.87 -0.72
CA ASP A 212 11.97 -3.40 -0.34
C ASP A 212 12.18 -3.52 1.17
N ILE A 213 11.11 -3.87 1.90
CA ILE A 213 11.11 -4.00 3.36
C ILE A 213 11.85 -5.30 3.72
N GLY A 214 12.95 -5.20 4.46
CA GLY A 214 13.71 -6.30 5.03
C GLY A 214 13.18 -6.74 6.40
N ASP A 215 14.03 -7.45 7.14
CA ASP A 215 13.67 -8.02 8.45
C ASP A 215 13.48 -6.93 9.52
N ILE A 216 14.29 -5.87 9.47
CA ILE A 216 14.25 -4.78 10.46
C ILE A 216 12.92 -4.02 10.33
N GLY A 217 12.51 -3.68 9.11
CA GLY A 217 11.24 -3.03 8.86
C GLY A 217 10.06 -3.94 9.20
N ALA A 218 10.16 -5.24 8.92
CA ALA A 218 9.14 -6.22 9.34
C ALA A 218 9.02 -6.34 10.87
N GLN A 219 10.13 -6.25 11.60
CA GLN A 219 10.13 -6.20 13.06
C GLN A 219 9.41 -4.96 13.58
N HIS A 220 9.73 -3.77 13.07
CA HIS A 220 9.02 -2.53 13.42
C HIS A 220 7.53 -2.62 13.15
N LEU A 221 7.14 -3.19 12.01
CA LEU A 221 5.74 -3.43 11.66
C LEU A 221 5.07 -4.40 12.65
N GLY A 222 5.74 -5.50 12.99
CA GLY A 222 5.28 -6.47 13.99
C GLY A 222 5.05 -5.83 15.36
N ASP A 223 5.92 -4.90 15.78
CA ASP A 223 5.83 -4.20 17.07
C ASP A 223 4.71 -3.14 17.10
N VAL A 224 4.54 -2.35 16.02
CA VAL A 224 3.49 -1.32 15.99
C VAL A 224 2.09 -1.91 15.87
N LEU A 225 1.94 -3.02 15.13
CA LEU A 225 0.66 -3.72 14.97
C LEU A 225 0.12 -4.28 16.30
N GLN A 226 0.96 -4.41 17.33
CA GLN A 226 0.52 -4.83 18.66
C GLN A 226 -0.34 -3.76 19.35
N HIS A 227 -0.12 -2.49 19.01
CA HIS A 227 -0.62 -1.34 19.77
C HIS A 227 -1.41 -0.34 18.92
N ASN A 228 -1.70 -0.64 17.65
CA ASN A 228 -2.39 0.27 16.74
C ASN A 228 -3.76 -0.25 16.25
N THR A 229 -4.45 0.58 15.46
CA THR A 229 -5.81 0.36 14.95
C THR A 229 -5.87 -0.38 13.62
N ILE A 230 -4.73 -0.83 13.08
CA ILE A 230 -4.72 -1.56 11.81
C ILE A 230 -5.45 -2.89 12.00
N LYS A 231 -6.46 -3.12 11.15
CA LYS A 231 -7.27 -4.34 11.10
C LYS A 231 -6.89 -5.20 9.92
N ILE A 232 -6.47 -4.58 8.81
CA ILE A 232 -6.08 -5.27 7.59
C ILE A 232 -4.69 -4.81 7.20
N PHE A 233 -3.74 -5.73 7.21
CA PHE A 233 -2.35 -5.44 6.86
C PHE A 233 -1.89 -6.37 5.74
N PHE A 234 -1.43 -5.78 4.64
CA PHE A 234 -0.86 -6.53 3.52
C PHE A 234 0.65 -6.27 3.44
N LEU A 235 1.43 -7.34 3.49
CA LEU A 235 2.88 -7.31 3.33
C LEU A 235 3.33 -8.50 2.48
N ASP A 236 4.34 -8.29 1.63
CA ASP A 236 4.97 -9.38 0.89
C ASP A 236 5.82 -10.26 1.80
N ASP A 237 5.94 -11.54 1.42
CA ASP A 237 6.88 -12.48 2.03
C ASP A 237 8.35 -12.21 1.65
N GLY A 238 8.65 -11.40 0.61
CA GLY A 238 10.00 -10.93 0.29
C GLY A 238 10.15 -10.40 -1.15
N THR A 239 10.76 -9.23 -1.30
CA THR A 239 11.15 -8.61 -2.57
C THR A 239 12.38 -9.26 -3.21
N GLU A 240 12.64 -8.89 -4.48
CA GLU A 240 13.70 -9.40 -5.35
C GLU A 240 15.09 -9.21 -4.75
N MET A 241 15.81 -10.32 -4.53
CA MET A 241 17.26 -10.29 -4.32
C MET A 241 17.92 -9.97 -5.66
N THR A 242 18.40 -8.75 -5.86
CA THR A 242 19.40 -8.48 -6.89
C THR A 242 20.69 -9.19 -6.46
N GLY A 243 21.05 -10.25 -7.17
CA GLY A 243 22.18 -11.10 -6.80
C GLY A 243 23.52 -10.38 -6.86
N GLU A 244 24.17 -10.25 -5.71
CA GLU A 244 25.59 -10.58 -5.56
C GLU A 244 25.72 -11.60 -4.44
N LEU A 245 26.09 -12.83 -4.81
CA LEU A 245 26.61 -13.82 -3.88
C LEU A 245 27.94 -13.27 -3.34
N LEU A 246 27.93 -12.66 -2.16
CA LEU A 246 29.18 -12.43 -1.44
C LEU A 246 29.80 -13.81 -1.16
N PRO A 247 31.05 -14.07 -1.61
CA PRO A 247 31.71 -15.33 -1.33
C PRO A 247 32.01 -15.40 0.17
N LEU A 248 31.42 -16.39 0.83
CA LEU A 248 31.82 -16.82 2.17
C LEU A 248 33.31 -17.19 2.14
N SER A 249 34.15 -16.31 2.65
CA SER A 249 35.56 -16.60 2.90
C SER A 249 35.97 -16.06 4.27
N SER A 250 35.71 -16.87 5.31
CA SER A 250 36.68 -17.22 6.37
C SER A 250 36.05 -18.12 7.45
N PRO A 251 36.85 -18.94 8.16
CA PRO A 251 36.36 -20.06 8.97
C PRO A 251 35.85 -19.62 10.34
N VAL A 252 34.78 -20.27 10.78
CA VAL A 252 34.22 -20.15 12.14
C VAL A 252 34.94 -21.14 13.04
N ASP A 253 35.81 -20.65 13.93
CA ASP A 253 36.28 -21.42 15.09
C ASP A 253 35.56 -20.95 16.35
N TYR A 254 35.27 -21.92 17.22
CA TYR A 254 34.62 -21.84 18.54
C TYR A 254 33.09 -21.72 18.60
N ILE A 255 32.42 -22.87 18.58
CA ILE A 255 31.16 -23.06 19.31
C ILE A 255 31.36 -24.17 20.35
N ASN A 256 31.08 -23.81 21.60
CA ASN A 256 31.15 -24.65 22.80
C ASN A 256 30.27 -25.92 22.66
N PRO A 257 30.78 -27.14 22.95
CA PRO A 257 30.04 -28.40 22.83
C PRO A 257 28.73 -28.47 23.65
N SER A 258 28.62 -27.73 24.75
CA SER A 258 27.41 -27.66 25.58
C SER A 258 26.27 -26.83 24.95
N VAL A 259 26.61 -25.94 24.00
CA VAL A 259 25.63 -25.16 23.23
C VAL A 259 25.05 -26.02 22.10
N LEU A 260 25.83 -26.97 21.58
CA LEU A 260 25.40 -27.91 20.55
C LEU A 260 24.32 -28.89 21.06
N SER A 261 24.40 -29.33 22.32
CA SER A 261 23.40 -30.23 22.92
C SER A 261 22.08 -29.52 23.27
N THR A 262 22.13 -28.22 23.59
CA THR A 262 20.92 -27.41 23.86
C THR A 262 20.14 -27.11 22.57
N ILE A 263 20.88 -26.93 21.48
CA ILE A 263 20.36 -26.73 20.12
C ILE A 263 19.67 -28.00 19.57
N GLN A 264 20.03 -29.19 20.07
CA GLN A 264 19.53 -30.48 19.58
C GLN A 264 18.11 -30.84 20.02
N SER A 265 17.43 -29.98 20.79
CA SER A 265 16.05 -30.24 21.24
C SER A 265 14.97 -30.02 20.16
N TYR A 266 15.31 -29.49 18.98
CA TYR A 266 14.58 -29.53 17.68
C TYR A 266 13.09 -29.93 17.69
N ASP A 267 12.23 -29.28 18.48
CA ASP A 267 10.82 -29.65 18.60
C ASP A 267 9.97 -28.97 17.51
N PHE A 268 10.03 -29.56 16.32
CA PHE A 268 9.30 -29.11 15.13
C PHE A 268 7.77 -29.22 15.30
N ASP A 269 7.32 -30.27 16.00
CA ASP A 269 5.90 -30.46 16.31
C ASP A 269 5.38 -29.35 17.22
N ARG A 270 6.18 -28.92 18.20
CA ARG A 270 5.86 -27.76 19.03
C ARG A 270 5.84 -26.46 18.24
N PHE A 271 6.72 -26.28 17.24
CA PHE A 271 6.65 -25.10 16.35
C PHE A 271 5.36 -25.07 15.53
N GLU A 272 4.99 -26.18 14.86
CA GLU A 272 3.74 -26.30 14.11
C GLU A 272 2.50 -26.13 14.99
N GLN A 273 2.52 -26.67 16.22
CA GLN A 273 1.48 -26.45 17.23
C GLN A 273 1.42 -24.99 17.70
N LEU A 274 2.58 -24.35 17.89
CA LEU A 274 2.69 -22.95 18.33
C LEU A 274 2.27 -21.95 17.26
N ILE A 275 2.52 -22.19 15.96
CA ILE A 275 2.04 -21.34 14.87
C ILE A 275 0.64 -21.74 14.36
N GLY A 276 0.16 -22.94 14.71
CA GLY A 276 -1.21 -23.39 14.41
C GLY A 276 -1.42 -23.74 12.94
N TYR A 277 -0.34 -24.09 12.26
CA TYR A 277 -0.31 -24.39 10.84
C TYR A 277 0.56 -25.62 10.63
N ARG A 278 -0.01 -26.68 10.02
CA ARG A 278 0.78 -27.85 9.57
C ARG A 278 1.27 -27.60 8.16
N PHE A 279 2.58 -27.67 7.94
CA PHE A 279 3.14 -27.60 6.60
C PHE A 279 2.76 -28.88 5.84
N HIS A 280 1.74 -28.81 4.98
CA HIS A 280 1.41 -29.94 4.11
C HIS A 280 2.45 -30.04 3.01
N GLN A 281 3.27 -31.09 3.11
CA GLN A 281 4.22 -31.50 2.08
C GLN A 281 3.45 -31.91 0.82
N ARG A 282 3.69 -31.24 -0.31
CA ARG A 282 3.30 -31.73 -1.63
C ARG A 282 4.50 -31.62 -2.56
N GLY A 283 5.06 -32.77 -2.92
CA GLY A 283 6.11 -32.92 -3.93
C GLY A 283 7.50 -33.11 -3.36
N ASP A 284 8.17 -34.15 -3.84
CA ASP A 284 9.50 -34.61 -3.46
C ASP A 284 10.56 -33.52 -3.64
N ILE A 285 11.00 -32.92 -2.55
CA ILE A 285 12.24 -32.14 -2.50
C ILE A 285 12.93 -32.50 -1.19
N PHE A 286 14.05 -33.20 -1.31
CA PHE A 286 14.96 -33.47 -0.21
C PHE A 286 15.39 -32.14 0.42
N PHE A 287 15.09 -31.97 1.71
CA PHE A 287 15.78 -31.01 2.53
C PHE A 287 17.26 -31.42 2.53
N ASP A 288 18.14 -30.55 2.04
CA ASP A 288 19.54 -30.66 2.40
C ASP A 288 19.63 -30.40 3.91
N SER A 289 19.74 -31.50 4.65
CA SER A 289 19.69 -31.61 6.10
C SER A 289 20.87 -30.92 6.80
N ASN A 290 21.80 -30.29 6.06
CA ASN A 290 22.91 -29.58 6.66
C ASN A 290 23.17 -28.23 5.97
N LYS A 291 22.60 -27.15 6.54
CA LYS A 291 23.26 -25.83 6.77
C LYS A 291 22.41 -24.59 6.51
N SER A 292 21.28 -24.63 5.80
CA SER A 292 20.53 -23.38 5.50
C SER A 292 19.49 -23.01 6.55
N PHE A 293 18.49 -23.87 6.82
CA PHE A 293 17.41 -23.57 7.77
C PHE A 293 17.90 -23.49 9.21
N ASN A 294 18.80 -24.39 9.64
CA ASN A 294 19.35 -24.39 11.00
C ASN A 294 20.23 -23.16 11.30
N THR A 295 20.92 -22.61 10.30
CA THR A 295 21.73 -21.40 10.46
C THR A 295 20.84 -20.16 10.53
N VAL A 296 19.84 -20.08 9.64
CA VAL A 296 18.76 -19.08 9.69
C VAL A 296 18.07 -19.15 11.06
N TRP A 297 17.56 -20.30 11.48
CA TRP A 297 16.89 -20.48 12.77
C TRP A 297 17.76 -20.07 13.97
N LYS A 298 19.06 -20.39 13.99
CA LYS A 298 19.96 -19.95 15.07
C LYS A 298 20.16 -18.44 15.12
N ILE A 299 20.14 -17.77 13.97
CA ILE A 299 20.24 -16.31 13.86
C ILE A 299 18.93 -15.64 14.32
N TYR A 300 17.80 -16.21 13.91
CA TYR A 300 16.48 -15.60 14.08
C TYR A 300 15.75 -16.00 15.37
N TYR A 301 16.02 -17.19 15.94
CA TYR A 301 15.38 -17.65 17.17
C TYR A 301 15.59 -16.69 18.36
N PRO A 302 16.80 -16.15 18.63
CA PRO A 302 16.97 -15.15 19.69
C PRO A 302 16.15 -13.88 19.47
N MET A 303 15.94 -13.47 18.21
CA MET A 303 15.09 -12.32 17.86
C MET A 303 13.61 -12.62 18.13
N PHE A 304 13.16 -13.86 17.90
CA PHE A 304 11.77 -14.26 18.10
C PHE A 304 11.44 -14.81 19.50
N LYS A 305 12.46 -15.22 20.26
CA LYS A 305 12.35 -15.78 21.61
C LYS A 305 11.49 -14.92 22.56
N PRO A 306 11.62 -13.58 22.61
CA PRO A 306 10.80 -12.74 23.48
C PRO A 306 9.31 -12.75 23.12
N PHE A 307 8.97 -13.08 21.88
CA PHE A 307 7.59 -13.18 21.42
C PHE A 307 7.03 -14.56 21.74
N ILE A 308 7.80 -15.64 21.47
CA ILE A 308 7.45 -17.03 21.76
C ILE A 308 7.21 -17.27 23.26
N GLU A 309 7.97 -16.60 24.12
CA GLU A 309 7.96 -16.82 25.57
C GLU A 309 7.01 -15.88 26.34
N LYS A 310 6.36 -14.91 25.68
CA LYS A 310 5.42 -14.00 26.35
C LYS A 310 4.03 -14.64 26.53
N PRO A 311 3.41 -14.51 27.72
CA PRO A 311 2.08 -15.05 27.97
C PRO A 311 1.02 -14.37 27.09
N LYS A 312 0.10 -15.18 26.54
CA LYS A 312 -1.05 -14.73 25.74
C LYS A 312 -1.80 -13.62 26.45
N ARG A 313 -1.90 -12.45 25.83
CA ARG A 313 -2.95 -11.47 26.13
C ARG A 313 -4.09 -11.70 25.15
N LEU A 314 -5.30 -11.88 25.66
CA LEU A 314 -6.51 -11.87 24.83
C LEU A 314 -6.89 -10.40 24.61
N LEU A 315 -6.98 -9.99 23.34
CA LEU A 315 -7.48 -8.68 22.93
C LEU A 315 -8.71 -8.91 22.06
N ASP A 316 -9.76 -8.10 22.24
CA ASP A 316 -11.09 -8.32 21.64
C ASP A 316 -11.16 -8.05 20.12
N GLU A 317 -10.15 -7.40 19.51
CA GLU A 317 -10.12 -7.09 18.08
C GLU A 317 -8.98 -7.82 17.34
N ARG A 318 -9.37 -8.70 16.41
CA ARG A 318 -8.47 -9.48 15.54
C ARG A 318 -7.97 -8.65 14.33
N ILE A 319 -6.72 -8.86 13.95
CA ILE A 319 -6.05 -8.32 12.77
C ILE A 319 -5.99 -9.41 11.71
N HIS A 320 -6.54 -9.10 10.53
CA HIS A 320 -6.35 -9.89 9.34
C HIS A 320 -5.03 -9.51 8.66
N VAL A 321 -4.05 -10.42 8.70
CA VAL A 321 -2.81 -10.27 7.95
C VAL A 321 -2.83 -11.19 6.74
N THR A 322 -2.97 -10.60 5.57
CA THR A 322 -2.82 -11.33 4.32
C THR A 322 -1.37 -11.23 3.87
N VAL A 323 -0.69 -12.38 3.86
CA VAL A 323 0.62 -12.50 3.22
C VAL A 323 0.45 -13.22 1.89
N GLN A 324 0.84 -12.55 0.81
CA GLN A 324 0.77 -13.13 -0.53
C GLN A 324 2.17 -13.60 -0.93
N MET A 325 2.33 -14.90 -1.15
CA MET A 325 3.56 -15.43 -1.73
C MET A 325 3.62 -15.05 -3.21
N ILE A 326 4.68 -14.35 -3.60
CA ILE A 326 4.88 -13.98 -4.99
C ILE A 326 5.95 -14.89 -5.58
N ASP A 327 5.48 -15.82 -6.41
CA ASP A 327 6.34 -16.70 -7.20
C ASP A 327 6.68 -16.04 -8.53
N LYS A 328 7.84 -15.37 -8.59
CA LYS A 328 8.41 -14.81 -9.82
C LYS A 328 9.44 -15.74 -10.49
N GLY A 329 9.59 -16.97 -10.02
CA GLY A 329 10.45 -17.98 -10.67
C GLY A 329 11.34 -18.74 -9.68
N ARG A 330 11.20 -20.07 -9.66
CA ARG A 330 12.10 -21.10 -9.10
C ARG A 330 13.11 -20.62 -8.04
N PHE A 331 12.65 -20.49 -6.80
CA PHE A 331 13.54 -20.24 -5.65
C PHE A 331 14.32 -21.50 -5.23
N LYS A 332 15.60 -21.33 -4.86
CA LYS A 332 16.42 -22.39 -4.25
C LYS A 332 16.64 -22.12 -2.75
N GLY A 333 16.41 -23.13 -1.91
CA GLY A 333 16.92 -23.28 -0.54
C GLY A 333 16.81 -22.07 0.40
N VAL A 334 17.81 -21.18 0.36
CA VAL A 334 18.01 -20.08 1.32
C VAL A 334 16.95 -18.99 1.17
N ASP A 335 16.58 -18.63 -0.06
CA ASP A 335 15.59 -17.58 -0.35
C ASP A 335 14.19 -17.95 0.16
N ARG A 336 13.87 -19.25 0.16
CA ARG A 336 12.59 -19.76 0.68
C ARG A 336 12.54 -19.72 2.21
N ASN A 337 13.64 -20.04 2.89
CA ASN A 337 13.72 -20.05 4.35
C ASN A 337 13.64 -18.63 4.94
N TYR A 338 14.23 -17.65 4.26
CA TYR A 338 14.16 -16.24 4.63
C TYR A 338 12.72 -15.70 4.58
N ARG A 339 11.99 -16.01 3.50
CA ARG A 339 10.55 -15.66 3.34
C ARG A 339 9.65 -16.23 4.44
N ILE A 340 9.93 -17.47 4.84
CA ILE A 340 9.22 -18.15 5.94
C ILE A 340 9.50 -17.45 7.27
N ALA A 341 10.76 -17.06 7.54
CA ALA A 341 11.14 -16.40 8.79
C ALA A 341 10.47 -15.03 8.97
N LYS A 342 10.44 -14.19 7.92
CA LYS A 342 9.82 -12.86 7.96
C LYS A 342 8.29 -12.92 8.16
N THR A 343 7.63 -13.82 7.45
CA THR A 343 6.19 -14.06 7.62
C THR A 343 5.89 -14.66 9.00
N ALA A 344 6.75 -15.58 9.47
CA ALA A 344 6.64 -16.15 10.79
C ALA A 344 6.86 -15.09 11.89
N ALA A 345 7.73 -14.09 11.69
CA ALA A 345 7.94 -12.99 12.63
C ALA A 345 6.64 -12.22 12.93
N VAL A 346 6.02 -11.69 11.87
CA VAL A 346 4.78 -10.90 11.98
C VAL A 346 3.64 -11.76 12.49
N LYS A 347 3.48 -12.99 11.97
CA LYS A 347 2.44 -13.92 12.44
C LYS A 347 2.66 -14.37 13.87
N CYS A 348 3.89 -14.63 14.30
CA CYS A 348 4.22 -15.01 15.67
C CYS A 348 3.91 -13.86 16.63
N ALA A 349 4.35 -12.63 16.32
CA ALA A 349 4.02 -11.44 17.11
C ALA A 349 2.49 -11.28 17.30
N LEU A 350 1.71 -11.44 16.23
CA LEU A 350 0.25 -11.30 16.29
C LEU A 350 -0.45 -12.47 16.97
N LYS A 351 0.02 -13.70 16.75
CA LYS A 351 -0.54 -14.91 17.37
C LYS A 351 -0.32 -14.93 18.88
N ASN A 352 0.85 -14.50 19.35
CA ASN A 352 1.13 -14.41 20.79
C ASN A 352 0.26 -13.36 21.50
N LEU A 353 -0.35 -12.44 20.76
CA LEU A 353 -1.29 -11.43 21.27
C LEU A 353 -2.76 -11.79 21.05
N GLY A 354 -3.06 -13.01 20.58
CA GLY A 354 -4.44 -13.43 20.29
C GLY A 354 -5.12 -12.62 19.18
N ARG A 355 -4.37 -11.85 18.40
CA ARG A 355 -4.89 -10.96 17.36
C ARG A 355 -4.88 -11.57 15.96
N LEU A 356 -4.31 -12.76 15.76
CA LEU A 356 -4.30 -13.43 14.47
C LEU A 356 -5.47 -14.42 14.39
N ASP A 357 -6.28 -14.32 13.33
CA ASP A 357 -7.35 -15.31 13.01
C ASP A 357 -6.81 -16.70 12.71
#